data_AF-A0A5D4SWP0-F1
#
_entry.id   AF-A0A5D4SWP0-F1
#
_cell.length_a   1.000
_cell.length_b   1.000
_cell.length_c   1.000
_cell.angle_alpha   90.00
_cell.angle_beta   90.00
_cell.angle_gamma   90.00
#
_symmetry.space_group_name_H-M   'P 1'
#
loop_
_entity.id
_entity.type
_entity.pdbx_description
1 polymer ?
#
loop_
_entity_poly.entity_id
_entity_poly.type
_entity_poly.pdbx_seq_one_letter_code
_entity_poly.pdbx_strand_id
1 'polypeptide(L)'
;MSEEKNKRYIYLLAGYGGLLFLGIAILRNLLFFQDTLGYVLTTFGYIFLVSYVKFADEKIGATKRDKIIFRSGLMVILGVVALYFYQQHSINGWAV
;
A
#
# COMPACT_ATOMS: atom_id res chain seq x y z
N MET A 1 -23.47 14.13 -6.45
CA MET A 1 -22.25 14.60 -5.75
C MET A 1 -21.80 15.91 -6.38
N SER A 2 -21.33 16.90 -5.61
CA SER A 2 -20.72 18.10 -6.21
C SER A 2 -19.42 17.74 -6.92
N GLU A 3 -19.09 18.42 -8.02
CA GLU A 3 -17.86 18.15 -8.80
C GLU A 3 -16.59 18.21 -7.96
N GLU A 4 -16.52 19.12 -6.99
CA GLU A 4 -15.38 19.20 -6.04
C GLU A 4 -15.23 17.93 -5.19
N LYS A 5 -16.34 17.38 -4.69
CA LYS A 5 -16.32 16.11 -3.94
C LYS A 5 -15.83 14.96 -4.82
N ASN A 6 -16.23 14.94 -6.09
CA ASN A 6 -15.84 13.89 -7.02
C ASN A 6 -14.34 13.96 -7.35
N LYS A 7 -13.82 15.17 -7.62
CA LYS A 7 -12.38 15.40 -7.84
C LYS A 7 -11.54 14.96 -6.63
N ARG A 8 -11.96 15.28 -5.41
CA ARG A 8 -11.27 14.82 -4.18
C ARG A 8 -11.22 13.29 -4.07
N TYR A 9 -12.32 12.61 -4.41
CA TYR A 9 -12.39 11.15 -4.35
C TYR A 9 -11.47 10.48 -5.37
N ILE A 10 -11.33 11.08 -6.56
CA ILE A 10 -10.41 10.61 -7.61
C ILE A 10 -8.95 10.75 -7.15
N TYR A 11 -8.57 11.87 -6.53
CA TYR A 11 -7.21 12.03 -5.98
C TYR A 11 -6.90 11.05 -4.85
N LEU A 12 -7.89 10.77 -3.99
CA LEU A 12 -7.77 9.75 -2.95
C LEU A 12 -7.59 8.35 -3.56
N LEU A 13 -8.44 7.97 -4.53
CA LEU A 13 -8.32 6.69 -5.24
C LEU A 13 -6.98 6.55 -5.95
N ALA A 14 -6.51 7.59 -6.63
CA ALA A 14 -5.22 7.57 -7.31
C ALA A 14 -4.04 7.46 -6.33
N GLY A 15 -4.10 8.18 -5.20
CA GLY A 15 -3.06 8.15 -4.16
C GLY A 15 -3.00 6.79 -3.46
N TYR A 16 -4.12 6.29 -2.94
CA TYR A 16 -4.19 4.98 -2.27
C TYR A 16 -3.96 3.82 -3.25
N GLY A 17 -4.43 3.92 -4.49
CA GLY A 17 -4.16 2.94 -5.55
C GLY A 17 -2.68 2.87 -5.93
N GLY A 18 -2.03 4.02 -6.11
CA GLY A 18 -0.59 4.09 -6.36
C GLY A 18 0.22 3.51 -5.21
N LEU A 19 -0.18 3.80 -3.97
CA LEU A 19 0.46 3.26 -2.76
C LEU A 19 0.34 1.74 -2.66
N LEU A 20 -0.81 1.20 -3.11
CA LEU A 20 -1.06 -0.24 -3.17
C LEU A 20 -0.18 -0.93 -4.22
N PHE A 21 -0.07 -0.36 -5.43
CA PHE A 21 0.86 -0.88 -6.45
C PHE A 21 2.32 -0.84 -5.99
N LEU A 22 2.73 0.24 -5.33
CA LEU A 22 4.06 0.36 -4.73
C LEU A 22 4.31 -0.72 -3.67
N GLY A 23 3.33 -0.97 -2.79
CA GLY A 23 3.42 -2.03 -1.79
C GLY A 23 3.59 -3.43 -2.42
N ILE A 24 2.83 -3.72 -3.48
CA ILE A 24 2.96 -4.99 -4.22
C ILE A 24 4.34 -5.10 -4.89
N ALA A 25 4.82 -4.04 -5.52
CA ALA A 25 6.13 -4.02 -6.17
C ALA A 25 7.27 -4.24 -5.16
N ILE A 26 7.17 -3.63 -3.97
CA ILE A 26 8.11 -3.83 -2.87
C ILE A 26 8.08 -5.28 -2.39
N LEU A 27 6.90 -5.84 -2.09
CA LEU A 27 6.75 -7.23 -1.67
C LEU A 27 7.36 -8.19 -2.68
N ARG A 28 7.10 -7.97 -3.98
CA ARG A 28 7.71 -8.77 -5.05
C ARG A 28 9.23 -8.65 -5.03
N ASN A 29 9.78 -7.44 -4.97
CA ASN A 29 11.24 -7.25 -4.97
C ASN A 29 11.92 -7.92 -3.77
N LEU A 30 11.30 -7.85 -2.59
CA LEU A 30 11.83 -8.48 -1.38
C LEU A 30 11.83 -10.01 -1.44
N LEU A 31 10.85 -10.61 -2.14
CA LEU A 31 10.85 -12.05 -2.39
C LEU A 31 11.99 -12.53 -3.29
N PHE A 32 12.40 -11.72 -4.28
CA PHE A 32 13.45 -12.09 -5.23
C PHE A 32 14.85 -11.67 -4.77
N PHE A 33 14.97 -10.56 -4.03
CA PHE A 33 16.23 -10.00 -3.56
C PHE A 33 16.25 -10.00 -2.02
N GLN A 34 16.92 -10.99 -1.44
CA GLN A 34 17.09 -11.14 0.01
C GLN A 34 18.23 -10.26 0.55
N ASP A 35 18.27 -8.97 0.20
CA ASP A 35 19.27 -8.03 0.72
C ASP A 35 18.73 -7.27 1.93
N THR A 36 19.38 -7.41 3.09
CA THR A 36 19.05 -6.72 4.35
C THR A 36 18.96 -5.21 4.18
N LEU A 37 19.84 -4.60 3.36
CA LEU A 37 19.77 -3.16 3.09
C LEU A 37 18.52 -2.82 2.27
N GLY A 38 18.20 -3.64 1.27
CA GLY A 38 16.99 -3.52 0.46
C GLY A 38 15.72 -3.54 1.30
N TYR A 39 15.64 -4.46 2.29
CA TYR A 39 14.55 -4.53 3.26
C TYR A 39 14.38 -3.24 4.07
N VAL A 40 15.47 -2.71 4.62
CA VAL A 40 15.42 -1.49 5.43
C VAL A 40 15.00 -0.30 4.58
N LEU A 41 15.63 -0.09 3.42
CA LEU A 41 15.34 1.01 2.50
C LEU A 41 13.89 1.00 2.01
N THR A 42 13.38 -0.15 1.59
CA THR A 42 11.98 -0.26 1.14
C THR A 42 10.99 -0.09 2.28
N THR A 43 11.29 -0.59 3.48
CA THR A 43 10.42 -0.41 4.66
C THR A 43 10.32 1.07 5.05
N PHE A 44 11.46 1.76 5.19
CA PHE A 44 11.46 3.20 5.50
C PHE A 44 10.85 4.04 4.38
N GLY A 45 11.15 3.71 3.12
CA GLY A 45 10.54 4.37 1.96
C GLY A 45 9.02 4.26 1.95
N TYR A 46 8.50 3.07 2.26
CA TYR A 46 7.06 2.84 2.38
C TYR A 46 6.45 3.64 3.54
N ILE A 47 7.09 3.67 4.71
CA ILE A 47 6.63 4.46 5.87
C ILE A 47 6.56 5.96 5.53
N PHE A 48 7.58 6.49 4.87
CA PHE A 48 7.58 7.89 4.45
C PHE A 48 6.48 8.19 3.43
N LEU A 49 6.27 7.30 2.46
CA LEU A 49 5.24 7.46 1.44
C LEU A 49 3.83 7.41 2.04
N VAL A 50 3.58 6.50 2.98
CA VAL A 50 2.34 6.45 3.77
C VAL A 50 2.14 7.73 4.58
N SER A 51 3.20 8.26 5.19
CA SER A 51 3.15 9.50 5.97
C SER A 51 2.83 10.71 5.09
N TYR A 52 3.41 10.77 3.89
CA TYR A 52 3.11 11.80 2.90
C TYR A 52 1.67 11.73 2.40
N VAL A 53 1.18 10.54 2.07
CA VAL A 53 -0.22 10.37 1.63
C VAL A 53 -1.19 10.73 2.75
N LYS A 54 -0.89 10.38 4.00
CA LYS A 54 -1.68 10.80 5.16
C LYS A 54 -1.72 12.33 5.30
N PHE A 55 -0.59 13.01 5.12
CA PHE A 55 -0.51 14.46 5.15
C PHE A 55 -1.30 15.11 4.00
N ALA A 56 -1.19 14.58 2.77
CA ALA A 56 -1.96 15.05 1.62
C ALA A 56 -3.47 14.89 1.85
N ASP A 57 -3.88 13.77 2.42
CA ASP A 57 -5.27 13.46 2.78
C ASP A 57 -5.81 14.39 3.89
N GLU A 58 -5.00 14.74 4.90
CA GLU A 58 -5.31 15.80 5.87
C GLU A 58 -5.51 17.18 5.22
N LYS A 59 -4.69 17.53 4.22
CA LYS A 59 -4.76 18.82 3.54
C LYS A 59 -5.95 18.92 2.56
N ILE A 60 -6.40 17.79 2.00
CA ILE A 60 -7.57 17.71 1.11
C ILE A 60 -8.89 17.84 1.91
N GLY A 61 -8.87 17.76 3.24
CA GLY A 61 -10.06 17.92 4.08
C GLY A 61 -11.05 16.75 3.94
N ALA A 62 -10.54 15.54 3.72
CA ALA A 62 -11.37 14.33 3.69
C ALA A 62 -11.98 14.03 5.06
N THR A 63 -13.21 13.53 5.06
CA THR A 63 -13.96 13.18 6.28
C THR A 63 -13.23 12.08 7.06
N LYS A 64 -13.21 12.15 8.40
CA LYS A 64 -12.58 11.14 9.27
C LYS A 64 -13.05 9.69 8.98
N ARG A 65 -14.28 9.50 8.48
CA ARG A 65 -14.84 8.19 8.11
C ARG A 65 -14.22 7.62 6.82
N ASP A 66 -14.07 8.45 5.79
CA ASP A 66 -13.49 8.04 4.51
C ASP A 66 -12.02 7.60 4.70
N LYS A 67 -11.30 8.34 5.55
CA LYS A 67 -9.93 7.98 5.99
C LYS A 67 -9.80 6.58 6.54
N ILE A 68 -10.72 6.20 7.43
CA ILE A 68 -10.68 4.88 8.07
C ILE A 68 -10.96 3.80 7.04
N ILE A 69 -11.94 4.01 6.16
CA ILE A 69 -12.33 3.04 5.12
C ILE A 69 -11.19 2.79 4.12
N PHE A 70 -10.55 3.85 3.62
CA PHE A 70 -9.42 3.71 2.68
C PHE A 70 -8.20 3.06 3.34
N ARG A 71 -7.92 3.42 4.60
CA ARG A 71 -6.78 2.87 5.34
C ARG A 71 -7.00 1.39 5.71
N SER A 72 -8.20 1.03 6.16
CA SER A 72 -8.53 -0.36 6.47
C SER A 72 -8.57 -1.21 5.20
N GLY A 73 -9.14 -0.69 4.11
CA GLY A 73 -9.12 -1.36 2.80
C GLY A 73 -7.70 -1.63 2.31
N LEU A 74 -6.80 -0.65 2.40
CA LEU A 74 -5.41 -0.82 2.00
C LEU A 74 -4.67 -1.86 2.87
N MET A 75 -4.89 -1.87 4.19
CA MET A 75 -4.34 -2.90 5.09
C MET A 75 -4.86 -4.30 4.77
N VAL A 76 -6.16 -4.44 4.50
CA VAL A 76 -6.78 -5.73 4.16
C VAL A 76 -6.19 -6.27 2.86
N ILE A 77 -6.12 -5.45 1.81
CA ILE A 77 -5.59 -5.88 0.51
C ILE A 77 -4.11 -6.27 0.62
N LEU A 78 -3.30 -5.47 1.32
CA LEU A 78 -1.90 -5.84 1.57
C LEU A 78 -1.76 -7.13 2.37
N GLY A 79 -2.61 -7.35 3.38
CA GLY A 79 -2.64 -8.60 4.14
C GLY A 79 -2.96 -9.81 3.27
N VAL A 80 -3.98 -9.71 2.41
CA VAL A 80 -4.34 -10.78 1.46
C VAL A 80 -3.21 -11.06 0.48
N VAL A 81 -2.59 -10.02 -0.09
CA VAL A 81 -1.45 -10.17 -1.00
C VAL A 81 -0.25 -10.81 -0.29
N ALA A 82 0.06 -10.39 0.94
CA ALA A 82 1.15 -10.98 1.71
C ALA A 82 0.89 -12.47 2.01
N LEU A 83 -0.34 -12.84 2.39
CA LEU A 83 -0.73 -14.24 2.60
C LEU A 83 -0.63 -15.06 1.30
N TYR A 84 -1.04 -14.50 0.17
CA TYR A 84 -0.90 -15.14 -1.13
C TYR A 84 0.58 -15.40 -1.47
N PHE A 85 1.44 -14.40 -1.29
CA PHE A 85 2.89 -14.58 -1.49
C PHE A 85 3.51 -15.59 -0.53
N TYR A 86 3.08 -15.61 0.73
CA TYR A 86 3.52 -16.58 1.72
C TYR A 86 3.11 -18.02 1.33
N GLN A 87 1.86 -18.22 0.90
CA GLN A 87 1.41 -19.51 0.38
C GLN A 87 2.18 -19.93 -0.87
N GLN A 88 2.38 -19.02 -1.83
CA GLN A 88 3.18 -19.27 -3.04
C GLN A 88 4.60 -19.74 -2.70
N HIS A 89 5.25 -19.10 -1.72
CA HIS A 89 6.59 -19.49 -1.28
C HIS A 89 6.59 -20.85 -0.55
N SER A 90 5.57 -21.13 0.28
CA SER A 90 5.41 -22.41 0.99
C SER A 90 5.12 -23.58 0.04
N ILE A 91 4.31 -23.37 -1.01
CA ILE A 91 3.98 -24.39 -2.02
C ILE A 91 5.19 -24.71 -2.91
N ASN A 92 6.00 -23.70 -3.26
CA ASN A 92 7.19 -23.87 -4.10
C ASN A 92 8.44 -24.29 -3.30
N GLY A 93 8.37 -24.32 -1.97
CA GLY A 93 9.47 -24.69 -1.07
C GLY A 93 9.82 -26.18 -1.01
N TRP A 94 9.18 -27.02 -1.84
CA TRP A 94 9.49 -28.44 -2.01
C TRP A 94 10.14 -28.77 -3.37
N ALA A 95 10.39 -27.76 -4.21
CA ALA A 95 10.90 -27.97 -5.58
C ALA A 95 12.36 -27.50 -5.78
N VAL A 96 13.18 -27.52 -4.72
CA VAL A 96 14.63 -27.47 -4.80
C VAL A 96 15.23 -28.52 -3.88
#